data_AF-A0A9X7TFB8-F1
#
_entry.id   AF-A0A9X7TFB8-F1
#
_cell.length_a   1.000
_cell.length_b   1.000
_cell.length_c   1.000
_cell.angle_alpha   90.00
_cell.angle_beta   90.00
_cell.angle_gamma   90.00
#
_symmetry.space_group_name_H-M   'P 1'
#
loop_
_entity.id
_entity.type
_entity.pdbx_description
1 polymer ?
#
loop_
_entity_poly.entity_id
_entity_poly.type
_entity_poly.pdbx_seq_one_letter_code
_entity_poly.pdbx_strand_id
1 'polypeptide(L)'
;MSYDDYKLALEAFNKVLNSLDGEAKSKFRSRARDMVEEIYTSGFIPTFFYIISKAGLEDNDKIDTLVKLLNSPASASVNLGSGDEASYMAYLFVILYYLSERNIIDKKFLIDKLRCNRIEIINELYELSPIISARIKRYLMAIKRLAEAMIEGR
;
A
#
# COMPACT_ATOMS: atom_id res chain seq x y z
N MET A 1 -23.89 0.22 -7.13
CA MET A 1 -23.00 -0.35 -6.08
C MET A 1 -21.71 -0.74 -6.77
N SER A 2 -20.61 -0.03 -6.53
CA SER A 2 -19.42 -0.17 -7.37
C SER A 2 -18.61 -1.41 -6.96
N TYR A 3 -18.56 -2.39 -7.88
CA TYR A 3 -17.65 -3.55 -7.85
C TYR A 3 -16.17 -3.13 -8.04
N ASP A 4 -15.89 -1.84 -8.22
CA ASP A 4 -14.59 -1.36 -8.63
C ASP A 4 -13.54 -1.48 -7.53
N ASP A 5 -13.92 -1.48 -6.24
CA ASP A 5 -12.95 -1.59 -5.13
C ASP A 5 -12.35 -2.99 -5.04
N TYR A 6 -13.14 -4.03 -5.30
CA TYR A 6 -12.64 -5.41 -5.33
C TYR A 6 -11.77 -5.67 -6.55
N LYS A 7 -12.17 -5.12 -7.71
CA LYS A 7 -11.37 -5.22 -8.94
C LYS A 7 -10.03 -4.52 -8.76
N LEU A 8 -10.03 -3.30 -8.19
CA LEU A 8 -8.80 -2.56 -7.90
C LEU A 8 -7.93 -3.30 -6.88
N ALA A 9 -8.53 -3.90 -5.83
CA ALA A 9 -7.79 -4.71 -4.87
C ALA A 9 -7.13 -5.92 -5.54
N LEU A 10 -7.81 -6.58 -6.48
CA LEU A 10 -7.25 -7.72 -7.21
C LEU A 10 -6.07 -7.30 -8.10
N GLU A 11 -6.19 -6.17 -8.80
CA GLU A 11 -5.09 -5.61 -9.61
C GLU A 11 -3.88 -5.25 -8.74
N ALA A 12 -4.10 -4.57 -7.61
CA ALA A 12 -3.05 -4.23 -6.65
C ALA A 12 -2.40 -5.48 -6.05
N PHE A 13 -3.21 -6.47 -5.66
CA PHE A 13 -2.74 -7.69 -5.05
C PHE A 13 -1.89 -8.55 -6.01
N ASN A 14 -2.27 -8.62 -7.28
CA ASN A 14 -1.46 -9.31 -8.30
C ASN A 14 -0.07 -8.68 -8.44
N LYS A 15 0.01 -7.35 -8.45
CA LYS A 15 1.30 -6.64 -8.44
C LYS A 15 2.13 -7.01 -7.21
N VAL A 16 1.53 -6.99 -6.01
CA VAL A 16 2.21 -7.39 -4.77
C VAL A 16 2.71 -8.84 -4.83
N LEU A 17 1.89 -9.78 -5.27
CA LEU A 17 2.28 -11.19 -5.36
C LEU A 17 3.44 -11.45 -6.32
N ASN A 18 3.50 -10.68 -7.41
CA ASN A 18 4.58 -10.76 -8.39
C ASN A 18 5.87 -10.05 -7.92
N SER A 19 5.76 -9.23 -6.88
CA SER A 19 6.84 -8.37 -6.37
C SER A 19 7.52 -8.88 -5.10
N LEU A 20 6.96 -9.91 -4.45
CA LEU A 20 7.43 -10.44 -3.17
C LEU A 20 7.91 -11.89 -3.28
N ASP A 21 8.95 -12.23 -2.51
CA ASP A 21 9.38 -13.61 -2.30
C ASP A 21 8.52 -14.34 -1.26
N GLY A 22 8.82 -15.62 -0.99
CA GLY A 22 8.01 -16.44 -0.07
C GLY A 22 7.98 -15.90 1.37
N GLU A 23 9.11 -15.41 1.88
CA GLU A 23 9.18 -14.86 3.24
C GLU A 23 8.39 -13.54 3.34
N ALA A 24 8.60 -12.64 2.39
CA ALA A 24 7.93 -11.35 2.36
C ALA A 24 6.43 -11.49 2.10
N LYS A 25 5.99 -12.47 1.30
CA LYS A 25 4.56 -12.82 1.14
C LYS A 25 3.93 -13.21 2.47
N SER A 26 4.58 -14.11 3.22
CA SER A 26 4.08 -14.54 4.53
C SER A 26 3.96 -13.36 5.50
N LYS A 27 4.96 -12.46 5.52
CA LYS A 27 4.92 -11.23 6.33
C LYS A 27 3.84 -10.25 5.85
N PHE A 28 3.69 -10.08 4.54
CA PHE A 28 2.64 -9.24 3.95
C PHE A 28 1.25 -9.74 4.33
N ARG A 29 1.02 -11.06 4.35
CA ARG A 29 -0.22 -11.66 4.84
C ARG A 29 -0.53 -11.21 6.27
N SER A 30 0.45 -11.20 7.17
CA SER A 30 0.27 -10.67 8.53
C SER A 30 -0.05 -9.18 8.52
N ARG A 31 0.67 -8.36 7.74
CA ARG A 31 0.38 -6.92 7.60
C ARG A 31 -1.04 -6.66 7.09
N ALA A 32 -1.48 -7.41 6.09
CA ALA A 32 -2.82 -7.29 5.53
C ALA A 32 -3.93 -7.70 6.53
N ARG A 33 -3.62 -8.53 7.53
CA ARG A 33 -4.57 -8.87 8.59
C ARG A 33 -4.65 -7.78 9.66
N ASP A 34 -3.49 -7.33 10.12
CA ASP A 34 -3.36 -6.46 11.30
C ASP A 34 -3.62 -5.00 10.95
N MET A 35 -3.06 -4.50 9.85
CA MET A 35 -3.09 -3.07 9.52
C MET A 35 -4.49 -2.55 9.19
N VAL A 36 -5.40 -3.42 8.73
CA VAL A 36 -6.81 -3.05 8.49
C VAL A 36 -7.52 -2.72 9.80
N GLU A 37 -7.22 -3.48 10.85
CA GLU A 37 -7.77 -3.28 12.19
C GLU A 37 -7.11 -2.07 12.86
N GLU A 38 -5.80 -1.91 12.66
CA GLU A 38 -5.04 -0.78 13.19
C GLU A 38 -5.51 0.56 12.61
N ILE A 39 -5.76 0.64 11.28
CA ILE A 39 -6.32 1.85 10.64
C ILE A 39 -7.68 2.22 11.24
N TYR A 40 -8.48 1.24 11.64
CA TYR A 40 -9.80 1.47 12.23
C TYR A 40 -9.72 1.89 13.70
N THR A 41 -8.73 1.38 14.43
CA THR A 41 -8.58 1.59 15.87
C THR A 41 -7.80 2.87 16.18
N SER A 42 -6.66 3.04 15.53
CA SER A 42 -5.72 4.14 15.75
C SER A 42 -5.89 5.29 14.74
N GLY A 43 -6.73 5.09 13.72
CA GLY A 43 -6.96 6.04 12.64
C GLY A 43 -5.96 5.90 11.48
N PHE A 44 -6.37 6.35 10.30
CA PHE A 44 -5.58 6.20 9.08
C PHE A 44 -4.18 6.84 9.18
N ILE A 45 -4.10 8.08 9.67
CA ILE A 45 -2.84 8.84 9.67
C ILE A 45 -1.76 8.21 10.56
N PRO A 46 -2.00 7.90 11.86
CA PRO A 46 -0.98 7.27 12.70
C PRO A 46 -0.49 5.93 12.13
N THR A 47 -1.41 5.09 11.62
CA THR A 47 -1.03 3.81 11.01
C THR A 47 -0.24 4.00 9.71
N PHE A 48 -0.62 4.98 8.89
CA PHE A 48 0.09 5.27 7.66
C PHE A 48 1.53 5.73 7.91
N PHE A 49 1.76 6.57 8.94
CA PHE A 49 3.11 6.93 9.37
C PHE A 49 3.93 5.74 9.84
N TYR A 50 3.32 4.87 10.63
CA TYR A 50 3.96 3.64 11.06
C TYR A 50 4.40 2.81 9.85
N ILE A 51 3.53 2.62 8.87
CA ILE A 51 3.84 1.88 7.62
C ILE A 51 5.00 2.54 6.87
N ILE A 52 4.98 3.86 6.67
CA ILE A 52 6.08 4.59 6.01
C ILE A 52 7.40 4.34 6.73
N SER A 53 7.43 4.47 8.06
CA SER A 53 8.66 4.29 8.85
C SER A 53 9.23 2.88 8.70
N LYS A 54 8.36 1.87 8.64
CA LYS A 54 8.76 0.46 8.53
C LYS A 54 9.08 0.02 7.11
N ALA A 55 8.63 0.75 6.10
CA ALA A 55 8.97 0.51 4.70
C ALA A 55 10.40 0.97 4.33
N GLY A 56 11.10 1.66 5.23
CA GLY A 56 12.48 2.08 5.03
C GLY A 56 12.65 3.10 3.91
N LEU A 57 11.65 3.98 3.69
CA LEU A 57 11.68 5.00 2.63
C LEU A 57 12.73 6.11 2.83
N GLU A 58 13.64 5.99 3.80
CA GLU A 58 14.82 6.85 3.93
C GLU A 58 15.80 6.65 2.77
N ASP A 59 15.78 5.46 2.15
CA ASP A 59 16.58 5.11 0.98
C ASP A 59 15.85 5.50 -0.33
N ASN A 60 16.52 6.33 -1.15
CA ASN A 60 15.98 6.78 -2.44
C ASN A 60 15.82 5.62 -3.44
N ASP A 61 16.63 4.57 -3.37
CA ASP A 61 16.52 3.40 -4.26
C ASP A 61 15.20 2.64 -4.00
N LYS A 62 14.78 2.60 -2.72
CA LYS A 62 13.50 2.03 -2.31
C LYS A 62 12.32 2.87 -2.81
N ILE A 63 12.43 4.20 -2.75
CA ILE A 63 11.42 5.10 -3.33
C ILE A 63 11.31 4.87 -4.84
N ASP A 64 12.43 4.77 -5.54
CA ASP A 64 12.42 4.52 -6.99
C ASP A 64 11.81 3.17 -7.34
N THR A 65 12.03 2.16 -6.51
CA THR A 65 11.41 0.84 -6.66
C THR A 65 9.88 0.91 -6.46
N LEU A 66 9.42 1.64 -5.44
CA LEU A 66 8.00 1.88 -5.20
C LEU A 66 7.34 2.65 -6.34
N VAL A 67 7.99 3.70 -6.86
CA VAL A 67 7.53 4.51 -8.00
C VAL A 67 7.47 3.67 -9.27
N LYS A 68 8.46 2.81 -9.51
CA LYS A 68 8.42 1.83 -10.61
C LYS A 68 7.19 0.94 -10.50
N LEU A 69 6.92 0.38 -9.32
CA LEU A 69 5.75 -0.49 -9.11
C LEU A 69 4.40 0.24 -9.31
N LEU A 70 4.30 1.51 -8.89
CA LEU A 70 3.12 2.35 -9.11
C LEU A 70 2.86 2.61 -10.60
N ASN A 71 3.90 2.72 -11.42
CA ASN A 71 3.79 2.98 -12.86
C ASN A 71 3.74 1.72 -13.72
N SER A 72 4.17 0.59 -13.18
CA SER A 72 4.16 -0.70 -13.86
C SER A 72 2.73 -1.18 -14.18
N PRO A 73 2.54 -1.90 -15.30
CA PRO A 73 1.27 -2.60 -15.57
C PRO A 73 1.04 -3.72 -14.55
N ALA A 74 -0.19 -4.23 -14.44
CA ALA A 74 -0.56 -5.26 -13.46
C ALA A 74 0.25 -6.58 -13.59
N SER A 75 0.78 -6.87 -14.77
CA SER A 75 1.58 -8.07 -15.05
C SER A 75 3.07 -7.92 -14.77
N ALA A 76 3.56 -6.72 -14.46
CA ALA A 76 5.00 -6.50 -14.25
C ALA A 76 5.41 -6.84 -12.82
N SER A 77 6.52 -7.57 -12.68
CA SER A 77 7.17 -7.88 -11.42
C SER A 77 8.27 -6.86 -11.13
N VAL A 78 8.16 -6.15 -10.01
CA VAL A 78 9.26 -5.32 -9.47
C VAL A 78 9.71 -5.94 -8.16
N ASN A 79 10.96 -6.33 -8.04
CA ASN A 79 11.46 -6.93 -6.79
C ASN A 79 11.49 -5.88 -5.67
N LEU A 80 10.67 -6.08 -4.63
CA LEU A 80 10.63 -5.20 -3.45
C LEU A 80 11.61 -5.62 -2.34
N GLY A 81 12.38 -6.69 -2.57
CA GLY A 81 13.28 -7.30 -1.59
C GLY A 81 12.58 -8.39 -0.77
N SER A 82 13.21 -8.73 0.36
CA SER A 82 12.76 -9.79 1.26
C SER A 82 12.43 -9.26 2.67
N GLY A 83 11.79 -10.10 3.47
CA GLY A 83 11.58 -9.83 4.90
C GLY A 83 10.53 -8.75 5.22
N ASP A 84 10.74 -8.05 6.34
CA ASP A 84 9.73 -7.13 6.90
C ASP A 84 9.60 -5.84 6.10
N GLU A 85 10.71 -5.22 5.72
CA GLU A 85 10.70 -3.96 4.98
C GLU A 85 9.95 -4.10 3.66
N ALA A 86 10.22 -5.18 2.91
CA ALA A 86 9.52 -5.49 1.66
C ALA A 86 8.01 -5.66 1.89
N SER A 87 7.61 -6.31 2.98
CA SER A 87 6.19 -6.49 3.32
C SER A 87 5.49 -5.16 3.64
N TYR A 88 6.16 -4.26 4.35
CA TYR A 88 5.63 -2.91 4.63
C TYR A 88 5.60 -2.05 3.39
N MET A 89 6.61 -2.14 2.52
CA MET A 89 6.65 -1.44 1.24
C MET A 89 5.51 -1.89 0.31
N ALA A 90 5.24 -3.20 0.25
CA ALA A 90 4.08 -3.73 -0.48
C ALA A 90 2.75 -3.23 0.09
N TYR A 91 2.63 -3.15 1.42
CA TYR A 91 1.40 -2.63 2.04
C TYR A 91 1.24 -1.12 1.83
N LEU A 92 2.35 -0.38 1.84
CA LEU A 92 2.37 1.03 1.48
C LEU A 92 1.94 1.23 0.02
N PHE A 93 2.50 0.44 -0.90
CA PHE A 93 2.07 0.42 -2.30
C PHE A 93 0.56 0.23 -2.43
N VAL A 94 -0.02 -0.74 -1.72
CA VAL A 94 -1.46 -1.02 -1.73
C VAL A 94 -2.27 0.23 -1.37
N ILE A 95 -1.85 0.98 -0.35
CA ILE A 95 -2.53 2.22 0.05
C ILE A 95 -2.36 3.31 -1.01
N LEU A 96 -1.13 3.58 -1.45
CA LEU A 96 -0.85 4.64 -2.41
C LEU A 96 -1.53 4.40 -3.76
N TYR A 97 -1.56 3.15 -4.20
CA TYR A 97 -2.24 2.74 -5.43
C TYR A 97 -3.74 3.00 -5.35
N TYR A 98 -4.38 2.73 -4.21
CA TYR A 98 -5.78 3.08 -4.00
C TYR A 98 -6.01 4.59 -4.08
N LEU A 99 -5.18 5.37 -3.40
CA LEU A 99 -5.31 6.84 -3.35
C LEU A 99 -5.16 7.46 -4.74
N SER A 100 -4.22 6.97 -5.55
CA SER A 100 -4.01 7.46 -6.91
C SER A 100 -5.13 7.04 -7.86
N GLU A 101 -5.52 5.76 -7.88
CA GLU A 101 -6.52 5.25 -8.84
C GLU A 101 -7.95 5.70 -8.52
N ARG A 102 -8.21 6.14 -7.29
CA ARG A 102 -9.47 6.78 -6.90
C ARG A 102 -9.47 8.30 -7.04
N ASN A 103 -8.39 8.88 -7.59
CA ASN A 103 -8.19 10.32 -7.69
C ASN A 103 -8.41 11.04 -6.36
N ILE A 104 -8.04 10.40 -5.23
CA ILE A 104 -8.04 11.05 -3.91
C ILE A 104 -6.81 11.95 -3.82
N ILE A 105 -5.67 11.47 -4.31
CA ILE A 105 -4.45 12.24 -4.48
C ILE A 105 -3.98 12.07 -5.92
N ASP A 106 -3.56 13.17 -6.54
CA ASP A 106 -2.97 13.13 -7.87
C ASP A 106 -1.69 12.28 -7.88
N LYS A 107 -1.59 11.36 -8.84
CA LYS A 107 -0.46 10.42 -8.93
C LYS A 107 0.87 11.14 -9.13
N LYS A 108 0.89 12.23 -9.92
CA LYS A 108 2.11 12.98 -10.21
C LYS A 108 2.56 13.74 -8.96
N PHE A 109 1.63 14.36 -8.24
CA PHE A 109 1.88 14.96 -6.93
C PHE A 109 2.45 13.93 -5.93
N LEU A 110 1.81 12.76 -5.80
CA LEU A 110 2.23 11.70 -4.88
C LEU A 110 3.67 11.23 -5.18
N ILE A 111 4.00 10.98 -6.44
CA ILE A 111 5.34 10.54 -6.84
C ILE A 111 6.40 11.63 -6.60
N ASP A 112 6.10 12.87 -6.98
CA ASP A 112 7.03 13.99 -6.83
C ASP A 112 7.35 14.26 -5.34
N LYS A 113 6.31 14.30 -4.51
CA LYS A 113 6.46 14.63 -3.09
C LYS A 113 7.04 13.50 -2.26
N LEU A 114 6.88 12.22 -2.65
CA LEU A 114 7.55 11.10 -1.99
C LEU A 114 9.08 11.24 -2.09
N ARG A 115 9.57 11.79 -3.21
CA ARG A 115 10.99 12.03 -3.47
C ARG A 115 11.50 13.31 -2.80
N CYS A 116 10.77 14.42 -2.95
CA CYS A 116 11.31 15.74 -2.67
C CYS A 116 10.81 16.36 -1.36
N ASN A 117 9.57 16.09 -0.94
CA ASN A 117 8.98 16.71 0.24
C ASN A 117 7.86 15.87 0.87
N ARG A 118 8.25 14.95 1.76
CA ARG A 118 7.31 14.01 2.40
C ARG A 118 6.31 14.70 3.34
N ILE A 119 6.68 15.85 3.91
CA ILE A 119 5.83 16.62 4.82
C ILE A 119 4.59 17.15 4.09
N GLU A 120 4.72 17.52 2.82
CA GLU A 120 3.55 17.96 2.04
C GLU A 120 2.55 16.83 1.80
N ILE A 121 3.01 15.60 1.54
CA ILE A 121 2.11 14.42 1.45
C ILE A 121 1.35 14.23 2.75
N ILE A 122 2.05 14.38 3.86
CA ILE A 122 1.49 14.19 5.19
C ILE A 122 0.37 15.19 5.44
N ASN A 123 0.60 16.47 5.13
CA ASN A 123 -0.41 17.51 5.29
C ASN A 123 -1.63 17.23 4.41
N GLU A 124 -1.40 16.88 3.14
CA GLU A 124 -2.49 16.55 2.20
C GLU A 124 -3.31 15.33 2.68
N LEU A 125 -2.63 14.27 3.14
CA LEU A 125 -3.30 13.09 3.69
C LEU A 125 -4.08 13.42 4.95
N TYR A 126 -3.58 14.32 5.80
CA TYR A 126 -4.25 14.72 7.03
C TYR A 126 -5.59 15.39 6.72
N GLU A 127 -5.61 16.33 5.77
CA GLU A 127 -6.83 17.00 5.30
C GLU A 127 -7.82 16.00 4.67
N LEU A 128 -7.31 15.02 3.91
CA LEU A 128 -8.13 14.01 3.24
C LEU A 128 -8.50 12.81 4.13
N SER A 129 -8.00 12.75 5.36
CA SER A 129 -8.15 11.62 6.29
C SER A 129 -9.61 11.16 6.47
N PRO A 130 -10.61 12.06 6.63
CA PRO A 130 -12.01 11.63 6.73
C PRO A 130 -12.52 10.92 5.47
N ILE A 131 -12.14 11.41 4.29
CA ILE A 131 -12.53 10.84 2.99
C ILE A 131 -11.86 9.47 2.80
N ILE A 132 -10.56 9.39 3.11
CA ILE A 132 -9.80 8.15 3.01
C ILE A 132 -10.39 7.09 3.93
N SER A 133 -10.56 7.41 5.22
CA SER A 133 -11.07 6.48 6.23
C SER A 133 -12.47 5.94 5.89
N ALA A 134 -13.34 6.76 5.30
CA ALA A 134 -14.68 6.35 4.88
C ALA A 134 -14.67 5.38 3.68
N ARG A 135 -13.71 5.51 2.76
CA ARG A 135 -13.72 4.81 1.47
C ARG A 135 -12.78 3.61 1.41
N ILE A 136 -11.60 3.71 2.02
CA ILE A 136 -10.51 2.73 1.87
C ILE A 136 -10.82 1.36 2.51
N LYS A 137 -11.74 1.33 3.49
CA LYS A 137 -12.04 0.13 4.29
C LYS A 137 -12.41 -1.09 3.46
N ARG A 138 -13.27 -0.92 2.43
CA ARG A 138 -13.72 -2.04 1.58
C ARG A 138 -12.57 -2.61 0.77
N TYR A 139 -11.73 -1.74 0.22
CA TYR A 139 -10.55 -2.11 -0.54
C TYR A 139 -9.54 -2.88 0.32
N LEU A 140 -9.20 -2.37 1.51
CA LEU A 140 -8.25 -3.06 2.39
C LEU A 140 -8.79 -4.37 2.95
N MET A 141 -10.11 -4.46 3.19
CA MET A 141 -10.75 -5.72 3.56
C MET A 141 -10.65 -6.75 2.43
N ALA A 142 -10.79 -6.33 1.17
CA ALA A 142 -10.57 -7.22 0.03
C ALA A 142 -9.12 -7.70 -0.05
N ILE A 143 -8.14 -6.79 0.14
CA ILE A 143 -6.71 -7.15 0.22
C ILE A 143 -6.46 -8.18 1.34
N LYS A 144 -7.04 -7.98 2.54
CA LYS A 144 -6.97 -8.93 3.65
C LYS A 144 -7.45 -10.32 3.24
N ARG A 145 -8.64 -10.41 2.64
CA ARG A 145 -9.22 -11.69 2.20
C ARG A 145 -8.40 -12.37 1.10
N LEU A 146 -7.90 -11.61 0.14
CA LEU A 146 -7.01 -12.13 -0.90
C LEU A 146 -5.71 -12.66 -0.32
N ALA A 147 -5.09 -11.93 0.61
CA ALA A 147 -3.86 -12.37 1.28
C ALA A 147 -4.08 -13.62 2.14
N GLU A 148 -5.19 -13.70 2.87
CA GLU A 148 -5.55 -14.88 3.67
C GLU A 148 -5.79 -16.14 2.82
N ALA A 149 -6.37 -15.97 1.63
CA ALA A 149 -6.74 -17.06 0.73
C ALA A 149 -5.58 -17.56 -0.15
N MET A 150 -4.73 -16.65 -0.63
CA MET A 150 -3.72 -16.96 -1.66
C MET A 150 -2.31 -17.16 -1.11
N ILE A 151 -2.05 -16.76 0.14
CA ILE A 151 -0.74 -16.91 0.77
C ILE A 151 -0.90 -17.90 1.93
N GLU A 152 -0.11 -18.97 1.90
CA GLU A 152 -0.13 -19.98 2.95
C GLU A 152 0.19 -19.36 4.32
N GLY A 153 -0.51 -19.87 5.35
CA GLY A 153 -0.16 -19.56 6.73
C GLY A 153 1.20 -20.16 7.06
N ARG A 154 1.98 -19.46 7.89
CA ARG A 154 3.13 -20.06 8.58
C ARG A 154 2.66 -21.16 9.52
#